data_AF-A0A1V4Z9M4-F1
#
_entry.id   AF-A0A1V4Z9M4-F1
#
_cell.length_a   1.000
_cell.length_b   1.000
_cell.length_c   1.000
_cell.angle_alpha   90.00
_cell.angle_beta   90.00
_cell.angle_gamma   90.00
#
_symmetry.space_group_name_H-M   'P 1'
#
loop_
_entity.id
_entity.type
_entity.pdbx_description
1 polymer ?
#
loop_
_entity_poly.entity_id
_entity_poly.type
_entity_poly.pdbx_seq_one_letter_code
_entity_poly.pdbx_strand_id
1 'polypeptide(L)'
;MKPAGIVRDVEQNDVHFISSKKFKTGDFVAYHDRWVDTKQPVLCRVRYAQSLKPLPDELIEDSGIDPKAILEFGGLDPDDYGRYLITASVVGYFNDKQGEFKHPRTMPDCGESVYDAGGDILKHISKAADGQQGSATVGTVLGSDVPVVLDVRDVVSQHLCVIASTGSGKSYTVGVLLEELMMPRNRAAVMVVDPHGEYTTLGAMANDPRFRDADYAPLVKVLRKENVKIKITELELGDFLGMLDLSDKMREFFVRAYRAWRNGKNHKKSDLLREIENLGGNENNDSTINAITWRFQGVMSSGIIDDYQHVRLTELFVPGQLTVLDLSGIGENDQQLITSVLLRLLFDAREGTVNQRLIEGQERYLPYPAFVVLEEAHRYAPQNGEAKSKSILKTILSEGRKFGIGVCMVSQRPSKLDSDSLSQCMTQITMRIINPVDQGQIAASVETMSRELLDELPSLAKGEAIISGVAVNTPVLARIRERLTPHGGTSRDAPGEWAARWKKTAAAKKAAPVLTQKEYKLF
;
A
#
# COMPACT_ATOMS: atom_id res chain seq x y z
N MET A 1 36.29 -1.54 0.80
CA MET A 1 35.47 -2.25 1.81
C MET A 1 36.41 -2.89 2.83
N LYS A 2 35.96 -3.17 4.06
CA LYS A 2 36.80 -3.81 5.09
C LYS A 2 36.68 -5.34 4.98
N PRO A 3 37.78 -6.11 5.07
CA PRO A 3 37.70 -7.58 5.10
C PRO A 3 36.80 -8.06 6.25
N ALA A 4 35.89 -8.96 5.93
CA ALA A 4 34.89 -9.52 6.83
C ALA A 4 35.05 -11.03 7.03
N GLY A 5 35.59 -11.75 6.06
CA GLY A 5 35.78 -13.20 6.18
C GLY A 5 36.41 -13.82 4.94
N ILE A 6 36.49 -15.15 4.93
CA ILE A 6 37.09 -15.93 3.85
C ILE A 6 36.10 -17.00 3.39
N VAL A 7 35.88 -17.12 2.08
CA VAL A 7 35.01 -18.13 1.47
C VAL A 7 35.54 -19.51 1.80
N ARG A 8 34.68 -20.36 2.36
CA ARG A 8 34.96 -21.76 2.67
C ARG A 8 34.56 -22.64 1.48
N ASP A 9 33.31 -22.51 1.07
CA ASP A 9 32.69 -23.24 -0.04
C ASP A 9 31.46 -22.46 -0.54
N VAL A 10 30.90 -22.94 -1.65
CA VAL A 10 29.72 -22.37 -2.31
C VAL A 10 28.77 -23.52 -2.62
N GLU A 11 27.50 -23.36 -2.25
CA GLU A 11 26.44 -24.32 -2.57
C GLU A 11 25.29 -23.59 -3.29
N GLN A 12 25.03 -23.96 -4.54
CA GLN A 12 24.03 -23.29 -5.40
C GLN A 12 24.29 -21.78 -5.51
N ASN A 13 23.45 -20.94 -4.88
CA ASN A 13 23.56 -19.48 -4.85
C ASN A 13 24.01 -18.94 -3.47
N ASP A 14 24.34 -19.82 -2.54
CA ASP A 14 24.79 -19.46 -1.20
C ASP A 14 26.32 -19.53 -1.12
N VAL A 15 26.91 -18.44 -0.63
CA VAL A 15 28.34 -18.34 -0.30
C VAL A 15 28.48 -18.61 1.19
N HIS A 16 29.23 -19.66 1.54
CA HIS A 16 29.58 -19.95 2.92
C HIS A 16 30.97 -19.42 3.21
N PHE A 17 31.09 -18.57 4.23
CA PHE A 17 32.37 -17.98 4.59
C PHE A 17 32.61 -18.02 6.09
N ILE A 18 33.87 -18.11 6.48
CA ILE A 18 34.31 -18.10 7.87
C ILE A 18 34.65 -16.66 8.25
N SER A 19 34.11 -16.20 9.37
CA SER A 19 34.36 -14.86 9.91
C SER A 19 34.65 -14.90 11.41
N SER A 20 35.50 -14.01 11.89
CA SER A 20 35.64 -13.71 13.33
C SER A 20 34.57 -12.74 13.84
N LYS A 21 33.83 -12.09 12.93
CA LYS A 21 32.72 -11.20 13.25
C LYS A 21 31.41 -11.97 13.10
N LYS A 22 30.53 -11.83 14.09
CA LYS A 22 29.16 -12.34 13.98
C LYS A 22 28.30 -11.36 13.18
N PHE A 23 27.62 -11.87 12.17
CA PHE A 23 26.65 -11.12 11.36
C PHE A 23 25.22 -11.43 11.80
N LYS A 24 24.34 -10.45 11.64
CA LYS A 24 22.89 -10.63 11.82
C LYS A 24 22.27 -11.07 10.50
N THR A 25 21.17 -11.79 10.58
CA THR A 25 20.31 -12.05 9.42
C THR A 25 19.87 -10.72 8.80
N GLY A 26 20.00 -10.62 7.48
CA GLY A 26 19.72 -9.39 6.72
C GLY A 26 20.91 -8.46 6.55
N ASP A 27 22.03 -8.65 7.28
CA ASP A 27 23.25 -7.88 7.04
C ASP A 27 23.77 -8.10 5.62
N PHE A 28 24.44 -7.10 5.06
CA PHE A 28 25.02 -7.18 3.74
C PHE A 28 26.53 -7.37 3.79
N VAL A 29 27.02 -8.27 2.96
CA VAL A 29 28.44 -8.48 2.69
C VAL A 29 28.66 -8.46 1.19
N ALA A 30 29.90 -8.33 0.76
CA ALA A 30 30.23 -8.36 -0.66
C ALA A 30 31.52 -9.11 -0.93
N TYR A 31 31.67 -9.66 -2.12
CA TYR A 31 32.93 -10.21 -2.60
C TYR A 31 33.28 -9.62 -3.96
N HIS A 32 34.52 -9.79 -4.38
CA HIS A 32 34.94 -9.46 -5.74
C HIS A 32 35.06 -10.76 -6.52
N ASP A 33 34.26 -10.93 -7.56
CA ASP A 33 34.42 -12.03 -8.49
C ASP A 33 35.50 -11.65 -9.52
N ARG A 34 36.42 -12.57 -9.80
CA ARG A 34 37.48 -12.36 -10.81
C ARG A 34 36.96 -12.41 -12.24
N TRP A 35 35.81 -13.03 -12.45
CA TRP A 35 35.19 -13.27 -13.76
C TRP A 35 34.05 -12.30 -14.09
N VAL A 36 33.50 -11.63 -13.08
CA VAL A 36 32.67 -10.44 -13.23
C VAL A 36 33.59 -9.22 -13.18
N ASP A 37 33.24 -8.13 -13.89
CA ASP A 37 34.04 -6.90 -13.96
C ASP A 37 34.71 -6.58 -12.62
N THR A 38 36.03 -6.78 -12.54
CA THR A 38 36.83 -6.80 -11.30
C THR A 38 36.70 -5.56 -10.41
N LYS A 39 36.09 -4.49 -10.91
CA LYS A 39 35.83 -3.24 -10.19
C LYS A 39 34.51 -3.22 -9.41
N GLN A 40 33.53 -4.04 -9.79
CA GLN A 40 32.18 -4.03 -9.24
C GLN A 40 32.03 -5.16 -8.20
N PRO A 41 31.85 -4.82 -6.91
CA PRO A 41 31.60 -5.84 -5.89
C PRO A 41 30.23 -6.52 -6.09
N VAL A 42 30.19 -7.83 -5.84
CA VAL A 42 28.95 -8.61 -5.81
C VAL A 42 28.39 -8.57 -4.40
N LEU A 43 27.15 -8.08 -4.27
CA LEU A 43 26.41 -7.97 -3.03
C LEU A 43 25.80 -9.33 -2.65
N CYS A 44 25.95 -9.72 -1.39
CA CYS A 44 25.31 -10.86 -0.78
C CYS A 44 24.56 -10.42 0.49
N ARG A 45 23.50 -11.15 0.81
CA ARG A 45 22.71 -10.95 2.03
C ARG A 45 22.92 -12.13 2.98
N VAL A 46 23.32 -11.83 4.21
CA VAL A 46 23.50 -12.83 5.28
C VAL A 46 22.16 -13.45 5.63
N ARG A 47 22.09 -14.78 5.59
CA ARG A 47 20.89 -15.55 5.97
C ARG A 47 20.94 -15.92 7.45
N TYR A 48 22.03 -16.54 7.87
CA TYR A 48 22.25 -16.91 9.27
C TYR A 48 23.73 -17.09 9.56
N ALA A 49 24.06 -17.02 10.85
CA ALA A 49 25.41 -17.15 11.38
C ALA A 49 25.41 -18.20 12.49
N GLN A 50 26.23 -19.22 12.36
CA GLN A 50 26.41 -20.27 13.37
C GLN A 50 27.87 -20.35 13.83
N SER A 51 28.10 -20.77 15.07
CA SER A 51 29.47 -21.01 15.53
C SER A 51 30.11 -22.11 14.69
N LEU A 52 31.33 -21.86 14.19
CA LEU A 52 32.04 -22.82 13.36
C LEU A 52 32.38 -24.09 14.14
N LYS A 53 32.74 -23.92 15.42
CA LYS A 53 33.01 -25.00 16.37
C LYS A 53 32.17 -24.72 17.63
N PRO A 54 31.19 -25.57 17.97
CA PRO A 54 30.48 -25.42 19.24
C PRO A 54 31.43 -25.71 20.40
N LEU A 55 31.16 -25.09 21.55
CA LEU A 55 31.82 -25.49 22.79
C LEU A 55 31.42 -26.93 23.13
N PRO A 56 32.33 -27.75 23.69
CA PRO A 56 31.97 -29.07 24.22
C PRO A 56 30.86 -28.95 25.27
N ASP A 57 29.90 -29.87 25.25
CA ASP A 57 28.71 -29.83 26.12
C ASP A 57 29.11 -29.86 27.61
N GLU A 58 30.19 -30.58 27.94
CA GLU A 58 30.73 -30.70 29.30
C GLU A 58 31.19 -29.35 29.89
N LEU A 59 31.50 -28.37 29.03
CA LEU A 59 31.91 -27.02 29.45
C LEU A 59 30.72 -26.07 29.64
N ILE A 60 29.54 -26.43 29.12
CA ILE A 60 28.32 -25.61 29.15
C ILE A 60 27.49 -25.95 30.41
N GLU A 61 27.64 -27.15 30.95
CA GLU A 61 26.91 -27.61 32.14
C GLU A 61 27.26 -26.83 33.42
N ASP A 62 28.47 -26.30 33.53
CA ASP A 62 28.90 -25.52 34.69
C ASP A 62 28.67 -24.01 34.49
N SER A 63 27.46 -23.56 34.86
CA SER A 63 27.00 -22.17 34.68
C SER A 63 27.79 -21.09 35.44
N GLY A 64 28.76 -21.46 36.28
CA GLY A 64 29.51 -20.53 37.14
C GLY A 64 30.86 -20.06 36.59
N ILE A 65 31.39 -20.68 35.51
CA ILE A 65 32.75 -20.44 35.02
C ILE A 65 32.68 -19.92 33.58
N ASP A 66 33.47 -18.90 33.25
CA ASP A 66 33.60 -18.42 31.86
C ASP A 66 34.15 -19.55 30.97
N PRO A 67 33.41 -20.00 29.93
CA PRO A 67 33.87 -21.06 29.04
C PRO A 67 35.25 -20.80 28.43
N LYS A 68 35.64 -19.53 28.22
CA LYS A 68 36.99 -19.19 27.75
C LYS A 68 38.07 -19.62 28.73
N ALA A 69 37.85 -19.41 30.02
CA ALA A 69 38.80 -19.82 31.05
C ALA A 69 38.95 -21.35 31.11
N ILE A 70 37.87 -22.09 30.82
CA ILE A 70 37.92 -23.55 30.78
C ILE A 70 38.65 -24.05 29.53
N LEU A 71 38.45 -23.41 28.37
CA LEU A 71 39.21 -23.71 27.16
C LEU A 71 40.71 -23.50 27.39
N GLU A 72 41.09 -22.35 27.95
CA GLU A 72 42.49 -22.04 28.28
C GLU A 72 43.08 -23.06 29.27
N PHE A 73 42.34 -23.42 30.32
CA PHE A 73 42.76 -24.45 31.28
C PHE A 73 42.93 -25.83 30.62
N GLY A 74 42.04 -26.17 29.69
CA GLY A 74 42.09 -27.41 28.90
C GLY A 74 43.17 -27.42 27.80
N GLY A 75 43.95 -26.35 27.65
CA GLY A 75 44.97 -26.21 26.61
C GLY A 75 44.41 -26.00 25.20
N LEU A 76 43.15 -25.57 25.10
CA LEU A 76 42.48 -25.23 23.85
C LEU A 76 42.57 -23.72 23.61
N ASP A 77 42.78 -23.31 22.36
CA ASP A 77 42.78 -21.89 21.99
C ASP A 77 41.33 -21.36 21.96
N PRO A 78 40.97 -20.36 22.78
CA PRO A 78 39.64 -19.75 22.74
C PRO A 78 39.29 -19.15 21.38
N ASP A 79 40.28 -18.71 20.59
CA ASP A 79 40.07 -18.10 19.28
C ASP A 79 39.64 -19.14 18.23
N ASP A 80 39.90 -20.43 18.44
CA ASP A 80 39.37 -21.51 17.59
C ASP A 80 37.84 -21.65 17.72
N TYR A 81 37.27 -21.21 18.83
CA TYR A 81 35.84 -21.24 19.13
C TYR A 81 35.15 -19.88 18.89
N GLY A 82 35.94 -18.83 18.58
CA GLY A 82 35.46 -17.48 18.29
C GLY A 82 35.05 -17.22 16.83
N ARG A 83 35.07 -18.25 15.98
CA ARG A 83 34.75 -18.13 14.54
C ARG A 83 33.34 -18.57 14.21
N TYR A 84 32.76 -17.94 13.21
CA TYR A 84 31.41 -18.20 12.72
C TYR A 84 31.45 -18.69 11.29
N LEU A 85 30.63 -19.71 10.98
CA LEU A 85 30.26 -20.05 9.63
C LEU A 85 29.02 -19.22 9.26
N ILE A 86 29.18 -18.37 8.26
CA ILE A 86 28.14 -17.48 7.77
C ILE A 86 27.66 -18.00 6.41
N THR A 87 26.35 -18.10 6.25
CA THR A 87 25.71 -18.39 4.96
C THR A 87 25.12 -17.11 4.41
N ALA A 88 25.53 -16.70 3.20
CA ALA A 88 25.03 -15.51 2.54
C ALA A 88 24.57 -15.80 1.10
N SER A 89 23.35 -15.39 0.78
CA SER A 89 22.74 -15.55 -0.54
C SER A 89 23.15 -14.42 -1.47
N VAL A 90 23.51 -14.76 -2.70
CA VAL A 90 23.94 -13.79 -3.71
C VAL A 90 22.76 -12.95 -4.20
N VAL A 91 22.85 -11.63 -4.01
CA VAL A 91 21.88 -10.67 -4.53
C VAL A 91 22.24 -10.27 -5.96
N GLY A 92 23.51 -9.93 -6.20
CA GLY A 92 23.98 -9.49 -7.51
C GLY A 92 24.98 -8.35 -7.45
N TYR A 93 25.40 -7.85 -8.61
CA TYR A 93 26.25 -6.66 -8.74
C TYR A 93 25.52 -5.60 -9.57
N PHE A 94 25.82 -4.33 -9.33
CA PHE A 94 25.27 -3.24 -10.12
C PHE A 94 26.08 -3.05 -11.41
N ASN A 95 25.43 -3.05 -12.56
CA ASN A 95 26.10 -2.80 -13.83
C ASN A 95 25.92 -1.34 -14.23
N ASP A 96 26.94 -0.50 -14.02
CA ASP A 96 26.89 0.94 -14.33
C ASP A 96 26.53 1.24 -15.79
N LYS A 97 26.90 0.38 -16.74
CA LYS A 97 26.64 0.61 -18.17
C LYS A 97 25.17 0.44 -18.53
N GLN A 98 24.46 -0.42 -17.82
CA GLN A 98 23.05 -0.72 -18.08
C GLN A 98 22.11 -0.13 -17.01
N GLY A 99 22.65 0.32 -15.88
CA GLY A 99 21.88 0.89 -14.79
C GLY A 99 20.97 -0.14 -14.09
N GLU A 100 21.36 -1.42 -14.09
CA GLU A 100 20.57 -2.52 -13.53
C GLU A 100 21.41 -3.45 -12.65
N PHE A 101 20.77 -4.11 -11.69
CA PHE A 101 21.38 -5.21 -10.94
C PHE A 101 21.39 -6.48 -11.78
N LYS A 102 22.51 -7.19 -11.75
CA LYS A 102 22.67 -8.48 -12.41
C LYS A 102 23.08 -9.56 -11.44
N HIS A 103 22.49 -10.74 -11.60
CA HIS A 103 23.04 -11.93 -10.99
C HIS A 103 24.38 -12.28 -11.66
N PRO A 104 25.43 -12.57 -10.87
CA PRO A 104 26.68 -13.07 -11.43
C PRO A 104 26.44 -14.46 -12.04
N ARG A 105 27.24 -14.81 -13.05
CA ARG A 105 27.21 -16.14 -13.70
C ARG A 105 28.28 -17.08 -13.15
N THR A 106 29.07 -16.56 -12.24
CA THR A 106 30.21 -17.18 -11.58
C THR A 106 30.05 -16.91 -10.09
N MET A 107 30.73 -17.72 -9.29
CA MET A 107 30.71 -17.66 -7.84
C MET A 107 32.15 -17.50 -7.36
N PRO A 108 32.39 -16.98 -6.14
CA PRO A 108 33.74 -16.81 -5.65
C PRO A 108 34.40 -18.16 -5.39
N ASP A 109 35.71 -18.22 -5.58
CA ASP A 109 36.48 -19.42 -5.28
C ASP A 109 36.70 -19.58 -3.76
N CYS A 110 36.90 -20.81 -3.31
CA CYS A 110 37.31 -21.08 -1.93
C CYS A 110 38.62 -20.32 -1.60
N GLY A 111 38.67 -19.69 -0.44
CA GLY A 111 39.81 -18.88 0.00
C GLY A 111 39.74 -17.41 -0.41
N GLU A 112 38.75 -17.00 -1.21
CA GLU A 112 38.57 -15.57 -1.53
C GLU A 112 38.05 -14.76 -0.35
N SER A 113 38.35 -13.47 -0.35
CA SER A 113 37.93 -12.56 0.73
C SER A 113 36.50 -12.07 0.53
N VAL A 114 35.74 -12.12 1.61
CA VAL A 114 34.44 -11.45 1.76
C VAL A 114 34.65 -10.16 2.55
N TYR A 115 33.91 -9.12 2.22
CA TYR A 115 34.02 -7.78 2.78
C TYR A 115 32.68 -7.32 3.37
N ASP A 116 32.73 -6.45 4.38
CA ASP A 116 31.54 -5.73 4.85
C ASP A 116 31.01 -4.85 3.69
N ALA A 117 29.73 -4.97 3.36
CA ALA A 117 29.11 -4.11 2.34
C ALA A 117 29.05 -2.68 2.90
N GLY A 118 29.80 -1.76 2.29
CA GLY A 118 29.78 -0.35 2.67
C GLY A 118 28.50 0.35 2.20
N GLY A 119 28.25 1.57 2.71
CA GLY A 119 27.10 2.35 2.27
C GLY A 119 27.09 2.64 0.76
N ASP A 120 28.25 2.66 0.10
CA ASP A 120 28.34 2.98 -1.34
C ASP A 120 27.71 1.91 -2.24
N ILE A 121 27.90 0.62 -1.97
CA ILE A 121 27.26 -0.44 -2.76
C ILE A 121 25.75 -0.49 -2.52
N LEU A 122 25.34 -0.24 -1.27
CA LEU A 122 23.94 -0.27 -0.87
C LEU A 122 23.13 0.88 -1.46
N LYS A 123 23.75 2.02 -1.81
CA LYS A 123 23.07 3.12 -2.53
C LYS A 123 22.46 2.65 -3.85
N HIS A 124 23.07 1.67 -4.51
CA HIS A 124 22.56 1.14 -5.77
C HIS A 124 21.29 0.30 -5.63
N ILE A 125 20.88 -0.07 -4.40
CA ILE A 125 19.59 -0.74 -4.17
C ILE A 125 18.44 0.14 -4.66
N SER A 126 18.53 1.44 -4.41
CA SER A 126 17.57 2.44 -4.87
C SER A 126 17.91 2.90 -6.28
N LYS A 127 16.87 3.10 -7.10
CA LYS A 127 17.04 3.63 -8.46
C LYS A 127 17.19 5.15 -8.48
N ALA A 128 16.45 5.82 -7.61
CA ALA A 128 16.51 7.27 -7.42
C ALA A 128 17.43 7.64 -6.25
N ALA A 129 18.07 8.81 -6.33
CA ALA A 129 18.84 9.35 -5.22
C ALA A 129 17.93 10.06 -4.20
N ASP A 130 18.32 10.01 -2.92
CA ASP A 130 17.62 10.72 -1.86
C ASP A 130 17.61 12.24 -2.14
N GLY A 131 16.45 12.87 -1.94
CA GLY A 131 16.23 14.30 -2.21
C GLY A 131 16.14 14.71 -3.69
N GLN A 132 16.41 13.83 -4.65
CA GLN A 132 16.29 14.13 -6.09
C GLN A 132 14.83 14.37 -6.52
N GLN A 133 14.60 15.21 -7.53
CA GLN A 133 13.28 15.31 -8.18
C GLN A 133 12.78 13.93 -8.63
N GLY A 134 11.52 13.60 -8.29
CA GLY A 134 10.95 12.29 -8.60
C GLY A 134 11.35 11.17 -7.64
N SER A 135 11.88 11.49 -6.45
CA SER A 135 12.28 10.49 -5.46
C SER A 135 11.38 10.50 -4.21
N ALA A 136 11.13 9.30 -3.66
CA ALA A 136 10.35 9.10 -2.44
C ALA A 136 11.12 8.22 -1.44
N THR A 137 11.66 8.85 -0.39
CA THR A 137 12.46 8.20 0.65
C THR A 137 11.54 7.61 1.72
N VAL A 138 11.35 6.30 1.67
CA VAL A 138 10.36 5.59 2.50
C VAL A 138 10.95 5.03 3.80
N GLY A 139 12.27 4.92 3.90
CA GLY A 139 12.93 4.27 5.03
C GLY A 139 14.42 4.11 4.83
N THR A 140 15.01 3.22 5.62
CA THR A 140 16.41 2.78 5.45
C THR A 140 16.49 1.28 5.27
N VAL A 141 17.56 0.82 4.63
CA VAL A 141 17.87 -0.60 4.51
C VAL A 141 18.07 -1.16 5.92
N LEU A 142 17.36 -2.25 6.24
CA LEU A 142 17.35 -2.84 7.57
C LEU A 142 18.79 -3.18 8.00
N GLY A 143 19.19 -2.70 9.18
CA GLY A 143 20.56 -2.89 9.70
C GLY A 143 21.58 -1.85 9.22
N SER A 144 21.16 -0.84 8.44
CA SER A 144 22.04 0.25 8.01
C SER A 144 21.33 1.61 7.99
N ASP A 145 22.09 2.68 7.77
CA ASP A 145 21.58 4.06 7.63
C ASP A 145 21.36 4.45 6.15
N VAL A 146 21.45 3.50 5.23
CA VAL A 146 21.31 3.78 3.79
C VAL A 146 19.83 3.96 3.45
N PRO A 147 19.43 5.08 2.81
CA PRO A 147 18.03 5.32 2.49
C PRO A 147 17.52 4.38 1.40
N VAL A 148 16.30 3.90 1.57
CA VAL A 148 15.52 3.22 0.53
C VAL A 148 14.63 4.26 -0.13
N VAL A 149 14.87 4.49 -1.41
CA VAL A 149 14.27 5.56 -2.19
C VAL A 149 13.56 4.95 -3.39
N LEU A 150 12.25 5.17 -3.48
CA LEU A 150 11.42 4.76 -4.59
C LEU A 150 11.49 5.78 -5.71
N ASP A 151 11.60 5.32 -6.95
CA ASP A 151 11.39 6.15 -8.13
C ASP A 151 9.89 6.46 -8.31
N VAL A 152 9.51 7.73 -8.13
CA VAL A 152 8.10 8.17 -8.17
C VAL A 152 7.52 8.02 -9.57
N ARG A 153 8.33 8.16 -10.64
CA ARG A 153 7.85 7.96 -12.01
C ARG A 153 7.44 6.51 -12.21
N ASP A 154 8.22 5.55 -11.72
CA ASP A 154 7.89 4.13 -11.82
C ASP A 154 6.70 3.76 -10.93
N VAL A 155 6.62 4.30 -9.69
CA VAL A 155 5.45 4.13 -8.81
C VAL A 155 4.15 4.62 -9.47
N VAL A 156 4.18 5.82 -10.07
CA VAL A 156 2.98 6.40 -10.71
C VAL A 156 2.68 5.71 -12.03
N SER A 157 3.68 5.28 -12.80
CA SER A 157 3.44 4.71 -14.13
C SER A 157 3.19 3.20 -14.13
N GLN A 158 3.58 2.46 -13.08
CA GLN A 158 3.50 0.99 -13.05
C GLN A 158 2.77 0.46 -11.82
N HIS A 159 2.04 1.34 -11.14
CA HIS A 159 1.20 1.04 -9.98
C HIS A 159 2.02 0.52 -8.79
N LEU A 160 1.40 0.57 -7.61
CA LEU A 160 2.03 0.14 -6.36
C LEU A 160 1.02 -0.65 -5.52
N CYS A 161 1.50 -1.64 -4.78
CA CYS A 161 0.69 -2.32 -3.77
C CYS A 161 1.34 -2.22 -2.39
N VAL A 162 0.54 -1.93 -1.37
CA VAL A 162 0.95 -2.02 0.04
C VAL A 162 0.15 -3.14 0.71
N ILE A 163 0.85 -4.19 1.14
CA ILE A 163 0.25 -5.39 1.73
C ILE A 163 0.77 -5.54 3.16
N ALA A 164 -0.12 -5.71 4.12
CA ALA A 164 0.27 -5.77 5.53
C ALA A 164 -0.78 -6.45 6.41
N SER A 165 -0.41 -7.28 7.39
CA SER A 165 -1.38 -7.72 8.40
C SER A 165 -1.85 -6.57 9.31
N THR A 166 -2.97 -6.76 10.00
CA THR A 166 -3.49 -5.78 10.96
C THR A 166 -2.43 -5.38 11.99
N GLY A 167 -2.23 -4.08 12.19
CA GLY A 167 -1.27 -3.56 13.17
C GLY A 167 0.19 -3.51 12.72
N SER A 168 0.53 -4.01 11.52
CA SER A 168 1.91 -3.99 10.99
C SER A 168 2.41 -2.59 10.58
N GLY A 169 1.49 -1.64 10.38
CA GLY A 169 1.82 -0.26 9.99
C GLY A 169 1.35 0.15 8.60
N LYS A 170 0.38 -0.55 8.00
CA LYS A 170 -0.16 -0.28 6.65
C LYS A 170 -0.42 1.20 6.36
N SER A 171 -1.35 1.82 7.08
CA SER A 171 -1.74 3.21 6.89
C SER A 171 -0.62 4.19 7.28
N TYR A 172 0.30 3.76 8.14
CA TYR A 172 1.49 4.54 8.49
C TYR A 172 2.46 4.61 7.30
N THR A 173 2.74 3.47 6.66
CA THR A 173 3.59 3.37 5.46
C THR A 173 2.98 4.14 4.29
N VAL A 174 1.68 4.04 4.07
CA VAL A 174 0.98 4.86 3.06
C VAL A 174 1.08 6.35 3.42
N GLY A 175 0.95 6.72 4.69
CA GLY A 175 1.18 8.08 5.16
C GLY A 175 2.58 8.61 4.83
N VAL A 176 3.62 7.79 5.03
CA VAL A 176 5.01 8.12 4.61
C VAL A 176 5.09 8.34 3.10
N LEU A 177 4.50 7.45 2.29
CA LEU A 177 4.47 7.60 0.84
C LEU A 177 3.75 8.89 0.41
N LEU A 178 2.60 9.21 1.02
CA LEU A 178 1.84 10.42 0.74
C LEU A 178 2.60 11.70 1.14
N GLU A 179 3.33 11.67 2.25
CA GLU A 179 4.26 12.74 2.63
C GLU A 179 5.31 12.96 1.54
N GLU A 180 5.97 11.90 1.08
CA GLU A 180 6.97 11.98 0.01
C GLU A 180 6.40 12.53 -1.30
N LEU A 181 5.21 12.11 -1.70
CA LEU A 181 4.54 12.60 -2.91
C LEU A 181 4.17 14.10 -2.83
N MET A 182 3.94 14.61 -1.62
CA MET A 182 3.65 16.03 -1.35
C MET A 182 4.90 16.87 -1.08
N MET A 183 6.11 16.30 -1.11
CA MET A 183 7.33 17.09 -0.99
C MET A 183 7.49 18.07 -2.17
N PRO A 184 8.20 19.21 -1.99
CA PRO A 184 8.41 20.21 -3.03
C PRO A 184 9.04 19.66 -4.32
N ARG A 185 9.80 18.57 -4.21
CA ARG A 185 10.45 17.86 -5.32
C ARG A 185 9.50 17.01 -6.16
N ASN A 186 8.29 16.72 -5.69
CA ASN A 186 7.34 15.84 -6.36
C ASN A 186 6.03 16.57 -6.72
N ARG A 187 5.46 17.36 -5.80
CA ARG A 187 4.23 18.15 -6.01
C ARG A 187 3.13 17.32 -6.71
N ALA A 188 2.93 16.07 -6.29
CA ALA A 188 2.04 15.14 -7.00
C ALA A 188 0.57 15.57 -6.92
N ALA A 189 -0.27 15.09 -7.85
CA ALA A 189 -1.72 15.21 -7.79
C ALA A 189 -2.30 13.88 -7.29
N VAL A 190 -2.77 13.84 -6.04
CA VAL A 190 -3.11 12.58 -5.36
C VAL A 190 -4.54 12.59 -4.84
N MET A 191 -5.26 11.48 -5.03
CA MET A 191 -6.53 11.20 -4.38
C MET A 191 -6.44 9.93 -3.55
N VAL A 192 -6.90 9.95 -2.31
CA VAL A 192 -7.01 8.78 -1.42
C VAL A 192 -8.48 8.48 -1.21
N VAL A 193 -8.90 7.26 -1.55
CA VAL A 193 -10.22 6.75 -1.21
C VAL A 193 -10.10 6.06 0.15
N ASP A 194 -10.65 6.70 1.18
CA ASP A 194 -10.47 6.31 2.58
C ASP A 194 -11.80 5.85 3.21
N PRO A 195 -12.05 4.54 3.34
CA PRO A 195 -13.27 4.03 3.95
C PRO A 195 -13.31 4.18 5.49
N HIS A 196 -12.21 4.57 6.13
CA HIS A 196 -12.05 4.57 7.60
C HIS A 196 -11.73 5.95 8.20
N GLY A 197 -11.37 6.95 7.39
CA GLY A 197 -11.12 8.33 7.82
C GLY A 197 -9.76 8.56 8.49
N GLU A 198 -8.78 7.67 8.25
CA GLU A 198 -7.46 7.68 8.90
C GLU A 198 -6.51 8.78 8.38
N TYR A 199 -6.74 9.28 7.16
CA TYR A 199 -5.79 10.15 6.45
C TYR A 199 -6.01 11.66 6.67
N THR A 200 -7.03 12.05 7.43
CA THR A 200 -7.33 13.47 7.72
C THR A 200 -6.19 14.21 8.43
N THR A 201 -5.38 13.48 9.19
CA THR A 201 -4.20 14.00 9.92
C THR A 201 -3.09 14.53 9.02
N LEU A 202 -3.05 14.13 7.75
CA LEU A 202 -2.08 14.63 6.77
C LEU A 202 -2.22 16.14 6.50
N GLY A 203 -3.34 16.76 6.88
CA GLY A 203 -3.50 18.22 6.84
C GLY A 203 -2.41 19.00 7.58
N ALA A 204 -1.70 18.37 8.53
CA ALA A 204 -0.55 18.95 9.20
C ALA A 204 0.59 19.35 8.25
N MET A 205 0.73 18.71 7.07
CA MET A 205 1.77 19.04 6.09
C MET A 205 1.74 20.52 5.67
N ALA A 206 0.56 21.12 5.59
CA ALA A 206 0.41 22.52 5.17
C ALA A 206 1.15 23.49 6.08
N ASN A 207 1.33 23.15 7.35
CA ASN A 207 1.97 23.99 8.37
C ASN A 207 3.43 23.60 8.65
N ASP A 208 3.94 22.54 8.01
CA ASP A 208 5.28 22.02 8.28
C ASP A 208 6.27 22.58 7.23
N PRO A 209 7.33 23.29 7.65
CA PRO A 209 8.31 23.89 6.74
C PRO A 209 9.00 22.89 5.81
N ARG A 210 9.09 21.61 6.20
CA ARG A 210 9.75 20.56 5.40
C ARG A 210 9.03 20.28 4.07
N PHE A 211 7.74 20.58 3.99
CA PHE A 211 6.93 20.37 2.78
C PHE A 211 6.79 21.62 1.92
N ARG A 212 7.45 22.73 2.29
CA ARG A 212 7.24 24.04 1.67
C ARG A 212 8.49 24.50 0.94
N ASP A 213 8.28 25.30 -0.08
CA ASP A 213 9.33 26.03 -0.80
C ASP A 213 8.84 27.47 -1.05
N ALA A 214 9.66 28.33 -1.67
CA ALA A 214 9.35 29.73 -1.90
C ALA A 214 8.00 29.97 -2.62
N ASP A 215 7.63 29.08 -3.54
CA ASP A 215 6.42 29.15 -4.36
C ASP A 215 5.41 28.02 -4.06
N TYR A 216 5.66 27.19 -3.04
CA TYR A 216 4.95 25.94 -2.85
C TYR A 216 4.56 25.66 -1.39
N ALA A 217 3.31 25.23 -1.20
CA ALA A 217 2.83 24.57 0.01
C ALA A 217 1.83 23.48 -0.38
N PRO A 218 1.85 22.31 0.28
CA PRO A 218 0.92 21.24 -0.03
C PRO A 218 -0.49 21.63 0.42
N LEU A 219 -1.47 21.30 -0.41
CA LEU A 219 -2.89 21.45 -0.08
C LEU A 219 -3.49 20.10 0.28
N VAL A 220 -4.10 19.98 1.44
CA VAL A 220 -4.84 18.77 1.82
C VAL A 220 -6.33 19.09 1.85
N LYS A 221 -7.08 18.49 0.93
CA LYS A 221 -8.52 18.68 0.77
C LYS A 221 -9.26 17.43 1.25
N VAL A 222 -10.11 17.56 2.25
CA VAL A 222 -10.94 16.43 2.73
C VAL A 222 -12.35 16.58 2.19
N LEU A 223 -12.81 15.58 1.43
CA LEU A 223 -14.17 15.47 0.92
C LEU A 223 -14.91 14.39 1.70
N ARG A 224 -15.98 14.79 2.39
CA ARG A 224 -16.87 13.90 3.13
C ARG A 224 -18.12 13.57 2.31
N LYS A 225 -18.90 12.59 2.74
CA LYS A 225 -20.14 12.12 2.10
C LYS A 225 -21.02 13.25 1.56
N GLU A 226 -21.19 14.33 2.33
CA GLU A 226 -22.10 15.43 1.99
C GLU A 226 -21.65 16.22 0.76
N ASN A 227 -20.34 16.23 0.52
CA ASN A 227 -19.70 16.95 -0.59
C ASN A 227 -19.48 16.06 -1.83
N VAL A 228 -19.68 14.75 -1.71
CA VAL A 228 -19.53 13.81 -2.83
C VAL A 228 -20.84 13.75 -3.59
N LYS A 229 -20.86 14.40 -4.75
CA LYS A 229 -22.00 14.36 -5.69
C LYS A 229 -21.59 13.68 -6.98
N ILE A 230 -22.49 12.85 -7.50
CA ILE A 230 -22.38 12.20 -8.80
C ILE A 230 -23.58 12.62 -9.62
N LYS A 231 -23.33 13.27 -10.75
CA LYS A 231 -24.39 13.64 -11.67
C LYS A 231 -24.97 12.37 -12.28
N ILE A 232 -26.29 12.23 -12.29
CA ILE A 232 -26.98 11.02 -12.75
C ILE A 232 -26.61 10.61 -14.18
N THR A 233 -26.22 11.57 -15.02
CA THR A 233 -25.78 11.31 -16.39
C THR A 233 -24.46 10.56 -16.50
N GLU A 234 -23.65 10.55 -15.42
CA GLU A 234 -22.37 9.84 -15.32
C GLU A 234 -22.53 8.37 -14.91
N LEU A 235 -23.74 7.98 -14.51
CA LEU A 235 -24.07 6.59 -14.21
C LEU A 235 -24.37 5.85 -15.51
N GLU A 236 -23.72 4.71 -15.67
CA GLU A 236 -23.99 3.76 -16.74
C GLU A 236 -25.09 2.79 -16.33
N LEU A 237 -25.72 2.12 -17.31
CA LEU A 237 -26.76 1.12 -17.05
C LEU A 237 -26.32 0.06 -16.03
N GLY A 238 -25.07 -0.40 -16.12
CA GLY A 238 -24.50 -1.36 -15.18
C GLY A 238 -24.49 -0.87 -13.73
N ASP A 239 -24.23 0.42 -13.52
CA ASP A 239 -24.25 1.01 -12.17
C ASP A 239 -25.66 0.97 -11.57
N PHE A 240 -26.67 1.37 -12.36
CA PHE A 240 -28.06 1.30 -11.94
C PHE A 240 -28.50 -0.12 -11.61
N LEU A 241 -28.23 -1.07 -12.51
CA LEU A 241 -28.61 -2.47 -12.30
C LEU A 241 -27.96 -3.05 -11.04
N GLY A 242 -26.69 -2.71 -10.78
CA GLY A 242 -25.98 -3.13 -9.59
C GLY A 242 -26.42 -2.42 -8.30
N MET A 243 -27.10 -1.28 -8.38
CA MET A 243 -27.64 -0.58 -7.19
C MET A 243 -29.06 -1.04 -6.85
N LEU A 244 -29.86 -1.36 -7.87
CA LEU A 244 -31.29 -1.57 -7.71
C LEU A 244 -31.66 -3.01 -7.34
N ASP A 245 -30.74 -3.97 -7.42
CA ASP A 245 -30.97 -5.39 -7.06
C ASP A 245 -32.25 -5.96 -7.69
N LEU A 246 -32.35 -5.83 -9.00
CA LEU A 246 -33.57 -6.16 -9.75
C LEU A 246 -33.62 -7.65 -10.13
N SER A 247 -34.81 -8.25 -10.10
CA SER A 247 -35.07 -9.56 -10.73
C SER A 247 -35.00 -9.46 -12.26
N ASP A 248 -34.84 -10.57 -12.98
CA ASP A 248 -34.67 -10.54 -14.45
C ASP A 248 -35.81 -9.81 -15.19
N LYS A 249 -37.06 -10.05 -14.78
CA LYS A 249 -38.24 -9.33 -15.30
C LYS A 249 -38.12 -7.82 -15.03
N MET A 250 -37.74 -7.43 -13.81
CA MET A 250 -37.57 -6.02 -13.45
C MET A 250 -36.42 -5.37 -14.22
N ARG A 251 -35.31 -6.08 -14.43
CA ARG A 251 -34.16 -5.62 -15.21
C ARG A 251 -34.58 -5.28 -16.63
N GLU A 252 -35.38 -6.14 -17.27
CA GLU A 252 -35.86 -5.88 -18.64
C GLU A 252 -36.65 -4.57 -18.74
N PHE A 253 -37.60 -4.35 -17.82
CA PHE A 253 -38.35 -3.09 -17.76
C PHE A 253 -37.44 -1.88 -17.50
N PHE A 254 -36.53 -1.99 -16.52
CA PHE A 254 -35.62 -0.90 -16.21
C PHE A 254 -34.69 -0.56 -17.38
N VAL A 255 -34.19 -1.56 -18.11
CA VAL A 255 -33.36 -1.33 -19.30
C VAL A 255 -34.13 -0.58 -20.38
N ARG A 256 -35.42 -0.91 -20.59
CA ARG A 256 -36.28 -0.17 -21.53
C ARG A 256 -36.47 1.28 -21.10
N ALA A 257 -36.79 1.52 -19.83
CA ALA A 257 -36.92 2.86 -19.26
C ALA A 257 -35.62 3.67 -19.36
N TYR A 258 -34.49 3.06 -19.01
CA TYR A 258 -33.16 3.70 -19.10
C TYR A 258 -32.82 4.11 -20.54
N ARG A 259 -33.11 3.25 -21.53
CA ARG A 259 -32.86 3.57 -22.95
C ARG A 259 -33.75 4.72 -23.43
N ALA A 260 -35.03 4.72 -23.06
CA ALA A 260 -35.95 5.81 -23.37
C ALA A 260 -35.46 7.14 -22.75
N TRP A 261 -35.08 7.11 -21.47
CA TRP A 261 -34.51 8.25 -20.76
C TRP A 261 -33.22 8.76 -21.39
N ARG A 262 -32.28 7.86 -21.74
CA ARG A 262 -30.99 8.25 -22.33
C ARG A 262 -31.16 8.92 -23.69
N ASN A 263 -32.13 8.48 -24.49
CA ASN A 263 -32.47 9.06 -25.79
C ASN A 263 -33.41 10.29 -25.69
N GLY A 264 -33.94 10.56 -24.50
CA GLY A 264 -34.81 11.71 -24.23
C GLY A 264 -34.06 13.05 -24.20
N LYS A 265 -34.84 14.13 -24.08
CA LYS A 265 -34.30 15.51 -24.01
C LYS A 265 -33.84 15.92 -22.62
N ASN A 266 -34.47 15.38 -21.57
CA ASN A 266 -34.15 15.70 -20.18
C ASN A 266 -33.59 14.46 -19.48
N HIS A 267 -32.48 14.62 -18.77
CA HIS A 267 -31.77 13.54 -18.10
C HIS A 267 -31.76 13.72 -16.58
N LYS A 268 -32.89 14.06 -15.97
CA LYS A 268 -33.01 14.16 -14.50
C LYS A 268 -33.54 12.86 -13.90
N LYS A 269 -33.39 12.73 -12.58
CA LYS A 269 -33.97 11.67 -11.74
C LYS A 269 -35.47 11.52 -11.96
N SER A 270 -36.20 12.62 -11.97
CA SER A 270 -37.66 12.63 -12.18
C SER A 270 -38.06 12.14 -13.57
N ASP A 271 -37.24 12.39 -14.59
CA ASP A 271 -37.53 11.95 -15.95
C ASP A 271 -37.35 10.43 -16.06
N LEU A 272 -36.28 9.88 -15.48
CA LEU A 272 -36.06 8.42 -15.45
C LEU A 272 -37.16 7.71 -14.65
N LEU A 273 -37.57 8.30 -13.52
CA LEU A 273 -38.69 7.79 -12.73
C LEU A 273 -39.98 7.72 -13.57
N ARG A 274 -40.29 8.78 -14.33
CA ARG A 274 -41.45 8.80 -15.22
C ARG A 274 -41.34 7.75 -16.34
N GLU A 275 -40.16 7.54 -16.93
CA GLU A 275 -39.98 6.46 -17.92
C GLU A 275 -40.20 5.07 -17.32
N ILE A 276 -39.88 4.87 -16.03
CA ILE A 276 -40.19 3.62 -15.31
C ILE A 276 -41.71 3.49 -15.12
N GLU A 277 -42.37 4.54 -14.64
CA GLU A 277 -43.82 4.56 -14.37
C GLU A 277 -44.66 4.38 -15.64
N ASN A 278 -44.24 4.95 -16.77
CA ASN A 278 -44.91 4.81 -18.07
C ASN A 278 -44.98 3.37 -18.59
N LEU A 279 -44.16 2.46 -18.06
CA LEU A 279 -44.21 1.04 -18.40
C LEU A 279 -45.33 0.29 -17.65
N GLY A 280 -45.92 0.91 -16.62
CA GLY A 280 -47.07 0.41 -15.86
C GLY A 280 -48.38 0.82 -16.51
N GLY A 281 -48.75 0.13 -17.59
CA GLY A 281 -50.01 0.38 -18.33
C GLY A 281 -50.95 -0.82 -18.41
N ASN A 282 -50.56 -1.97 -17.84
CA ASN A 282 -51.34 -3.21 -17.80
C ASN A 282 -51.34 -3.72 -16.34
N GLU A 283 -52.52 -4.07 -15.78
CA GLU A 283 -52.70 -4.48 -14.36
C GLU A 283 -51.68 -5.57 -13.90
N ASN A 284 -51.23 -6.44 -14.80
CA ASN A 284 -50.25 -7.49 -14.52
C ASN A 284 -48.80 -7.01 -14.27
N ASN A 285 -48.44 -5.78 -14.67
CA ASN A 285 -47.08 -5.26 -14.56
C ASN A 285 -46.92 -4.21 -13.46
N ASP A 286 -48.01 -3.64 -12.94
CA ASP A 286 -47.96 -2.53 -11.98
C ASP A 286 -47.23 -2.89 -10.70
N SER A 287 -47.40 -4.12 -10.20
CA SER A 287 -46.64 -4.62 -9.03
C SER A 287 -45.13 -4.65 -9.27
N THR A 288 -44.71 -4.98 -10.50
CA THR A 288 -43.30 -5.02 -10.91
C THR A 288 -42.74 -3.60 -11.03
N ILE A 289 -43.48 -2.70 -11.67
CA ILE A 289 -43.08 -1.31 -11.84
C ILE A 289 -43.00 -0.59 -10.49
N ASN A 290 -44.00 -0.76 -9.61
CA ASN A 290 -43.98 -0.20 -8.26
C ASN A 290 -42.75 -0.67 -7.45
N ALA A 291 -42.34 -1.93 -7.60
CA ALA A 291 -41.13 -2.43 -6.95
C ALA A 291 -39.85 -1.78 -7.50
N ILE A 292 -39.75 -1.55 -8.82
CA ILE A 292 -38.63 -0.82 -9.43
C ILE A 292 -38.62 0.63 -8.95
N THR A 293 -39.77 1.30 -8.96
CA THR A 293 -39.96 2.68 -8.50
C THR A 293 -39.50 2.83 -7.04
N TRP A 294 -39.93 1.94 -6.15
CA TRP A 294 -39.53 1.96 -4.74
C TRP A 294 -38.01 1.78 -4.57
N ARG A 295 -37.41 0.81 -5.27
CA ARG A 295 -35.95 0.58 -5.26
C ARG A 295 -35.18 1.79 -5.81
N PHE A 296 -35.67 2.38 -6.90
CA PHE A 296 -35.07 3.57 -7.51
C PHE A 296 -35.11 4.76 -6.57
N GLN A 297 -36.27 5.07 -6.00
CA GLN A 297 -36.40 6.16 -5.03
C GLN A 297 -35.54 5.94 -3.80
N GLY A 298 -35.45 4.70 -3.30
CA GLY A 298 -34.57 4.32 -2.20
C GLY A 298 -33.11 4.69 -2.48
N VAL A 299 -32.57 4.29 -3.64
CA VAL A 299 -31.18 4.61 -4.01
C VAL A 299 -30.98 6.11 -4.24
N MET A 300 -31.92 6.79 -4.92
CA MET A 300 -31.81 8.22 -5.21
C MET A 300 -31.89 9.10 -3.95
N SER A 301 -32.49 8.59 -2.87
CA SER A 301 -32.58 9.28 -1.58
C SER A 301 -31.26 9.32 -0.78
N SER A 302 -30.23 8.57 -1.20
CA SER A 302 -28.90 8.52 -0.55
C SER A 302 -28.18 9.87 -0.47
N GLY A 303 -28.55 10.81 -1.34
CA GLY A 303 -27.96 12.15 -1.43
C GLY A 303 -26.64 12.20 -2.20
N ILE A 304 -26.12 11.07 -2.71
CA ILE A 304 -24.89 11.02 -3.51
C ILE A 304 -25.21 11.37 -4.98
N ILE A 305 -26.33 10.88 -5.51
CA ILE A 305 -26.73 11.08 -6.89
C ILE A 305 -27.47 12.41 -7.04
N ASP A 306 -27.02 13.28 -7.93
CA ASP A 306 -27.58 14.61 -8.19
C ASP A 306 -27.97 14.79 -9.67
N ASP A 307 -28.88 15.72 -9.96
CA ASP A 307 -29.33 15.98 -11.35
C ASP A 307 -28.34 16.83 -12.13
N TYR A 308 -27.57 17.69 -11.46
CA TYR A 308 -26.71 18.69 -12.11
C TYR A 308 -25.29 18.68 -11.58
N GLN A 309 -25.11 18.47 -10.28
CA GLN A 309 -23.83 18.61 -9.61
C GLN A 309 -23.02 17.31 -9.65
N HIS A 310 -21.72 17.43 -9.85
CA HIS A 310 -20.77 16.37 -9.57
C HIS A 310 -19.44 16.94 -9.09
N VAL A 311 -18.64 16.10 -8.45
CA VAL A 311 -17.27 16.49 -8.10
C VAL A 311 -16.41 16.51 -9.36
N ARG A 312 -15.84 17.67 -9.67
CA ARG A 312 -14.99 17.85 -10.86
C ARG A 312 -13.61 17.25 -10.63
N LEU A 313 -13.02 16.64 -11.67
CA LEU A 313 -11.68 16.05 -11.57
C LEU A 313 -10.60 17.10 -11.28
N THR A 314 -10.75 18.31 -11.81
CA THR A 314 -9.86 19.44 -11.53
C THR A 314 -9.91 19.92 -10.07
N GLU A 315 -10.92 19.50 -9.31
CA GLU A 315 -11.00 19.72 -7.86
C GLU A 315 -10.42 18.58 -7.03
N LEU A 316 -10.29 17.39 -7.62
CA LEU A 316 -9.75 16.18 -7.00
C LEU A 316 -8.25 16.04 -7.24
N PHE A 317 -7.79 16.41 -8.42
CA PHE A 317 -6.40 16.28 -8.84
C PHE A 317 -5.86 17.65 -9.19
N VAL A 318 -4.99 18.17 -8.34
CA VAL A 318 -4.22 19.39 -8.57
C VAL A 318 -2.76 19.08 -8.18
N PRO A 319 -1.75 19.42 -8.98
CA PRO A 319 -0.35 19.23 -8.59
C PRO A 319 -0.08 19.93 -7.25
N GLY A 320 0.45 19.18 -6.29
CA GLY A 320 0.70 19.63 -4.94
C GLY A 320 -0.50 19.49 -3.99
N GLN A 321 -1.59 18.88 -4.44
CA GLN A 321 -2.78 18.61 -3.64
C GLN A 321 -2.93 17.12 -3.35
N LEU A 322 -3.21 16.83 -2.07
CA LEU A 322 -3.71 15.57 -1.58
C LEU A 322 -5.20 15.70 -1.28
N THR A 323 -6.03 15.01 -2.07
CA THR A 323 -7.47 14.92 -1.82
C THR A 323 -7.79 13.65 -1.06
N VAL A 324 -8.31 13.75 0.16
CA VAL A 324 -8.79 12.62 0.96
C VAL A 324 -10.30 12.53 0.79
N LEU A 325 -10.76 11.49 0.11
CA LEU A 325 -12.16 11.13 0.01
C LEU A 325 -12.53 10.26 1.21
N ASP A 326 -12.99 10.92 2.28
CA ASP A 326 -13.45 10.30 3.52
C ASP A 326 -14.84 9.70 3.30
N LEU A 327 -14.87 8.38 3.07
CA LEU A 327 -16.08 7.59 2.87
C LEU A 327 -16.50 6.85 4.15
N SER A 328 -15.99 7.26 5.32
CA SER A 328 -16.38 6.68 6.60
C SER A 328 -17.89 6.82 6.81
N GLY A 329 -18.54 5.74 7.28
CA GLY A 329 -20.00 5.69 7.47
C GLY A 329 -20.82 5.52 6.18
N ILE A 330 -20.20 5.37 5.02
CA ILE A 330 -20.87 5.01 3.76
C ILE A 330 -20.86 3.49 3.59
N GLY A 331 -21.95 2.91 3.08
CA GLY A 331 -22.05 1.48 2.80
C GLY A 331 -21.11 1.04 1.69
N GLU A 332 -20.62 -0.20 1.72
CA GLU A 332 -19.62 -0.71 0.77
C GLU A 332 -20.06 -0.58 -0.70
N ASN A 333 -21.33 -0.85 -1.01
CA ASN A 333 -21.88 -0.71 -2.36
C ASN A 333 -21.80 0.72 -2.90
N ASP A 334 -22.03 1.71 -2.05
CA ASP A 334 -21.95 3.13 -2.40
C ASP A 334 -20.48 3.57 -2.52
N GLN A 335 -19.60 3.06 -1.65
CA GLN A 335 -18.15 3.27 -1.77
C GLN A 335 -17.64 2.74 -3.13
N GLN A 336 -18.01 1.51 -3.50
CA GLN A 336 -17.64 0.90 -4.78
C GLN A 336 -18.18 1.70 -5.97
N LEU A 337 -19.43 2.18 -5.88
CA LEU A 337 -20.04 3.01 -6.92
C LEU A 337 -19.27 4.33 -7.10
N ILE A 338 -19.05 5.06 -6.01
CA ILE A 338 -18.34 6.35 -6.05
C ILE A 338 -16.96 6.15 -6.66
N THR A 339 -16.21 5.16 -6.17
CA THR A 339 -14.88 4.84 -6.71
C THR A 339 -14.96 4.47 -8.19
N SER A 340 -15.91 3.62 -8.60
CA SER A 340 -16.06 3.19 -9.99
C SER A 340 -16.31 4.37 -10.93
N VAL A 341 -17.26 5.25 -10.58
CA VAL A 341 -17.58 6.45 -11.37
C VAL A 341 -16.37 7.38 -11.46
N LEU A 342 -15.71 7.68 -10.34
CA LEU A 342 -14.56 8.58 -10.32
C LEU A 342 -13.37 8.02 -11.12
N LEU A 343 -13.12 6.71 -11.04
CA LEU A 343 -12.09 6.04 -11.83
C LEU A 343 -12.39 6.07 -13.33
N ARG A 344 -13.66 5.83 -13.73
CA ARG A 344 -14.07 5.94 -15.15
C ARG A 344 -13.90 7.35 -15.68
N LEU A 345 -14.34 8.35 -14.91
CA LEU A 345 -14.17 9.76 -15.26
C LEU A 345 -12.68 10.12 -15.40
N LEU A 346 -11.85 9.69 -14.45
CA LEU A 346 -10.42 9.92 -14.50
C LEU A 346 -9.78 9.29 -15.74
N PHE A 347 -10.14 8.03 -16.05
CA PHE A 347 -9.64 7.32 -17.22
C PHE A 347 -10.02 8.04 -18.52
N ASP A 348 -11.30 8.37 -18.72
CA ASP A 348 -11.78 9.10 -19.91
C ASP A 348 -11.11 10.48 -20.04
N ALA A 349 -10.94 11.19 -18.92
CA ALA A 349 -10.29 12.50 -18.91
C ALA A 349 -8.82 12.43 -19.33
N ARG A 350 -8.05 11.49 -18.76
CA ARG A 350 -6.62 11.34 -19.07
C ARG A 350 -6.39 10.78 -20.46
N GLU A 351 -7.13 9.74 -20.85
CA GLU A 351 -7.09 9.21 -22.21
C GLU A 351 -7.46 10.30 -23.23
N GLY A 352 -8.57 10.99 -23.01
CA GLY A 352 -9.04 12.05 -23.89
C GLY A 352 -8.05 13.22 -24.00
N THR A 353 -7.40 13.59 -22.90
CA THR A 353 -6.39 14.65 -22.89
C THR A 353 -5.11 14.22 -23.62
N VAL A 354 -4.60 13.01 -23.34
CA VAL A 354 -3.36 12.48 -23.96
C VAL A 354 -3.55 12.25 -25.45
N ASN A 355 -4.72 11.74 -25.86
CA ASN A 355 -5.05 11.51 -27.26
C ASN A 355 -5.57 12.78 -27.97
N GLN A 356 -5.49 13.96 -27.34
CA GLN A 356 -5.88 15.26 -27.89
C GLN A 356 -7.37 15.39 -28.28
N ARG A 357 -8.23 14.50 -27.78
CA ARG A 357 -9.69 14.60 -27.90
C ARG A 357 -10.27 15.69 -26.99
N LEU A 358 -9.63 15.92 -25.85
CA LEU A 358 -10.00 16.96 -24.88
C LEU A 358 -8.93 18.06 -24.88
N ILE A 359 -9.37 19.32 -24.82
CA ILE A 359 -8.50 20.51 -24.84
C ILE A 359 -8.76 21.40 -23.64
N GLU A 360 -7.83 22.32 -23.37
CA GLU A 360 -7.91 23.28 -22.27
C GLU A 360 -9.24 24.05 -22.28
N GLY A 361 -9.81 24.25 -21.09
CA GLY A 361 -11.10 24.89 -20.88
C GLY A 361 -12.30 23.92 -20.89
N GLN A 362 -12.13 22.68 -21.35
CA GLN A 362 -13.16 21.65 -21.20
C GLN A 362 -13.16 21.07 -19.79
N GLU A 363 -14.34 20.72 -19.26
CA GLU A 363 -14.51 20.25 -17.88
C GLU A 363 -13.69 19.00 -17.54
N ARG A 364 -13.52 18.09 -18.51
CA ARG A 364 -12.77 16.82 -18.36
C ARG A 364 -11.31 16.92 -18.79
N TYR A 365 -10.81 18.10 -19.13
CA TYR A 365 -9.41 18.26 -19.50
C TYR A 365 -8.52 18.14 -18.25
N LEU A 366 -7.60 17.17 -18.26
CA LEU A 366 -6.68 16.92 -17.15
C LEU A 366 -5.27 16.72 -17.71
N PRO A 367 -4.40 17.76 -17.73
CA PRO A 367 -3.14 17.72 -18.48
C PRO A 367 -1.97 17.03 -17.78
N TYR A 368 -2.13 16.65 -16.51
CA TYR A 368 -1.06 16.05 -15.70
C TYR A 368 -1.40 14.62 -15.22
N PRO A 369 -0.39 13.80 -14.89
CA PRO A 369 -0.60 12.50 -14.27
C PRO A 369 -1.35 12.60 -12.94
N ALA A 370 -2.08 11.55 -12.61
CA ALA A 370 -2.85 11.43 -11.37
C ALA A 370 -2.48 10.15 -10.63
N PHE A 371 -2.43 10.20 -9.31
CA PHE A 371 -2.18 9.05 -8.47
C PHE A 371 -3.37 8.79 -7.54
N VAL A 372 -3.89 7.57 -7.54
CA VAL A 372 -5.05 7.18 -6.73
C VAL A 372 -4.63 6.12 -5.71
N VAL A 373 -4.88 6.36 -4.44
CA VAL A 373 -4.71 5.36 -3.37
C VAL A 373 -6.08 4.77 -3.03
N LEU A 374 -6.19 3.45 -3.10
CA LEU A 374 -7.39 2.70 -2.74
C LEU A 374 -7.14 1.92 -1.45
N GLU A 375 -7.64 2.44 -0.33
CA GLU A 375 -7.62 1.73 0.94
C GLU A 375 -8.61 0.57 0.97
N GLU A 376 -8.24 -0.51 1.67
CA GLU A 376 -8.99 -1.77 1.66
C GLU A 376 -9.35 -2.23 0.23
N ALA A 377 -8.35 -2.24 -0.67
CA ALA A 377 -8.50 -2.50 -2.11
C ALA A 377 -9.29 -3.77 -2.45
N HIS A 378 -9.32 -4.77 -1.55
CA HIS A 378 -10.12 -5.98 -1.72
C HIS A 378 -11.64 -5.71 -1.77
N ARG A 379 -12.12 -4.54 -1.30
CA ARG A 379 -13.51 -4.10 -1.49
C ARG A 379 -13.80 -3.66 -2.92
N TYR A 380 -12.78 -3.19 -3.64
CA TYR A 380 -12.92 -2.63 -4.99
C TYR A 380 -12.56 -3.60 -6.10
N ALA A 381 -11.65 -4.56 -5.83
CA ALA A 381 -11.28 -5.66 -6.71
C ALA A 381 -11.18 -6.98 -5.91
N PRO A 382 -12.30 -7.56 -5.45
CA PRO A 382 -12.28 -8.81 -4.72
C PRO A 382 -11.88 -9.99 -5.62
N GLN A 383 -11.19 -10.98 -5.04
CA GLN A 383 -10.86 -12.26 -5.70
C GLN A 383 -12.15 -13.01 -6.09
N ASN A 384 -13.10 -13.08 -5.16
CA ASN A 384 -14.38 -13.77 -5.33
C ASN A 384 -15.54 -12.77 -5.23
N GLY A 385 -16.54 -12.93 -6.10
CA GLY A 385 -17.68 -12.02 -6.19
C GLY A 385 -17.44 -10.89 -7.19
N GLU A 386 -18.48 -10.06 -7.38
CA GLU A 386 -18.42 -8.91 -8.26
C GLU A 386 -18.35 -7.61 -7.44
N ALA A 387 -17.46 -6.72 -7.84
CA ALA A 387 -17.45 -5.34 -7.38
C ALA A 387 -17.57 -4.42 -8.59
N LYS A 388 -18.39 -3.37 -8.47
CA LYS A 388 -18.69 -2.45 -9.58
C LYS A 388 -17.45 -1.71 -10.10
N SER A 389 -16.47 -1.52 -9.22
CA SER A 389 -15.19 -0.87 -9.53
C SER A 389 -14.18 -1.82 -10.17
N LYS A 390 -14.38 -3.14 -10.12
CA LYS A 390 -13.36 -4.13 -10.51
C LYS A 390 -13.00 -4.01 -11.99
N SER A 391 -13.99 -3.86 -12.88
CA SER A 391 -13.77 -3.78 -14.33
C SER A 391 -12.91 -2.58 -14.70
N ILE A 392 -13.32 -1.37 -14.30
CA ILE A 392 -12.56 -0.14 -14.59
C ILE A 392 -11.19 -0.14 -13.90
N LEU A 393 -11.09 -0.68 -12.68
CA LEU A 393 -9.82 -0.78 -11.99
C LEU A 393 -8.84 -1.69 -12.76
N LYS A 394 -9.30 -2.84 -13.27
CA LYS A 394 -8.47 -3.70 -14.14
C LYS A 394 -8.02 -2.97 -15.41
N THR A 395 -8.92 -2.23 -16.07
CA THR A 395 -8.57 -1.40 -17.24
C THR A 395 -7.50 -0.36 -16.91
N ILE A 396 -7.63 0.33 -15.76
CA ILE A 396 -6.62 1.30 -15.33
C ILE A 396 -5.29 0.62 -15.01
N LEU A 397 -5.31 -0.53 -14.35
CA LEU A 397 -4.08 -1.27 -14.02
C LEU A 397 -3.37 -1.81 -15.28
N SER A 398 -4.10 -2.15 -16.35
CA SER A 398 -3.51 -2.63 -17.60
C SER A 398 -3.11 -1.52 -18.58
N GLU A 399 -3.86 -0.41 -18.62
CA GLU A 399 -3.71 0.63 -19.65
C GLU A 399 -3.38 2.02 -19.11
N GLY A 400 -3.69 2.28 -17.83
CA GLY A 400 -3.53 3.58 -17.18
C GLY A 400 -2.11 4.14 -17.23
N ARG A 401 -1.09 3.27 -17.29
CA ARG A 401 0.31 3.62 -17.57
C ARG A 401 0.47 4.54 -18.78
N LYS A 402 -0.22 4.24 -19.89
CA LYS A 402 -0.14 5.01 -21.15
C LYS A 402 -0.68 6.43 -20.97
N PHE A 403 -1.62 6.60 -20.04
CA PHE A 403 -2.33 7.84 -19.80
C PHE A 403 -1.87 8.55 -18.53
N GLY A 404 -0.83 8.06 -17.84
CA GLY A 404 -0.32 8.66 -16.61
C GLY A 404 -1.28 8.56 -15.42
N ILE A 405 -1.99 7.43 -15.30
CA ILE A 405 -2.80 7.12 -14.12
C ILE A 405 -2.08 6.06 -13.31
N GLY A 406 -1.63 6.43 -12.12
CA GLY A 406 -1.08 5.51 -11.14
C GLY A 406 -2.09 5.11 -10.08
N VAL A 407 -2.00 3.87 -9.62
CA VAL A 407 -2.88 3.33 -8.58
C VAL A 407 -2.02 2.68 -7.50
N CYS A 408 -2.28 3.02 -6.25
CA CYS A 408 -1.78 2.33 -5.08
C CYS A 408 -2.90 1.50 -4.45
N MET A 409 -2.83 0.17 -4.58
CA MET A 409 -3.76 -0.72 -3.90
C MET A 409 -3.25 -1.06 -2.51
N VAL A 410 -4.06 -0.81 -1.49
CA VAL A 410 -3.68 -1.04 -0.09
C VAL A 410 -4.62 -2.07 0.52
N SER A 411 -4.10 -3.21 0.99
CA SER A 411 -4.95 -4.28 1.53
C SER A 411 -4.29 -5.04 2.66
N GLN A 412 -5.11 -5.48 3.62
CA GLN A 412 -4.67 -6.37 4.70
C GLN A 412 -4.76 -7.86 4.36
N ARG A 413 -5.45 -8.18 3.26
CA ARG A 413 -5.81 -9.54 2.87
C ARG A 413 -5.51 -9.73 1.39
N PRO A 414 -4.25 -10.03 1.01
CA PRO A 414 -3.89 -10.23 -0.40
C PRO A 414 -4.69 -11.39 -1.02
N SER A 415 -4.99 -12.46 -0.28
CA SER A 415 -5.82 -13.57 -0.78
C SER A 415 -7.27 -13.21 -1.11
N LYS A 416 -7.76 -12.07 -0.64
CA LYS A 416 -9.09 -11.56 -0.99
C LYS A 416 -9.07 -10.55 -2.13
N LEU A 417 -7.90 -10.15 -2.60
CA LEU A 417 -7.72 -9.24 -3.72
C LEU A 417 -7.58 -10.05 -5.01
N ASP A 418 -8.13 -9.54 -6.10
CA ASP A 418 -8.00 -10.14 -7.44
C ASP A 418 -6.53 -10.31 -7.84
N SER A 419 -6.13 -11.55 -8.16
CA SER A 419 -4.75 -11.91 -8.48
C SER A 419 -4.20 -11.17 -9.69
N ASP A 420 -5.02 -10.94 -10.71
CA ASP A 420 -4.61 -10.18 -11.90
C ASP A 420 -4.37 -8.72 -11.55
N SER A 421 -5.26 -8.13 -10.73
CA SER A 421 -5.09 -6.76 -10.27
C SER A 421 -3.81 -6.61 -9.45
N LEU A 422 -3.52 -7.59 -8.57
CA LEU A 422 -2.31 -7.60 -7.76
C LEU A 422 -1.04 -7.75 -8.61
N SER A 423 -1.04 -8.61 -9.63
CA SER A 423 0.13 -8.82 -10.50
C SER A 423 0.44 -7.63 -11.41
N GLN A 424 -0.54 -6.77 -11.71
CA GLN A 424 -0.29 -5.51 -12.41
C GLN A 424 0.38 -4.43 -11.54
N CYS A 425 0.41 -4.60 -10.21
CA CYS A 425 1.17 -3.72 -9.33
C CYS A 425 2.66 -4.10 -9.33
N MET A 426 3.42 -3.44 -10.20
CA MET A 426 4.83 -3.77 -10.44
C MET A 426 5.77 -3.31 -9.32
N THR A 427 5.31 -2.47 -8.39
CA THR A 427 6.02 -2.15 -7.15
C THR A 427 5.22 -2.66 -5.97
N GLN A 428 5.87 -3.35 -5.02
CA GLN A 428 5.22 -3.84 -3.82
C GLN A 428 5.97 -3.45 -2.56
N ILE A 429 5.21 -3.03 -1.54
CA ILE A 429 5.68 -2.84 -0.18
C ILE A 429 4.93 -3.83 0.70
N THR A 430 5.59 -4.92 1.03
CA THR A 430 5.00 -6.04 1.77
C THR A 430 5.53 -6.03 3.20
N MET A 431 4.66 -5.71 4.14
CA MET A 431 4.96 -5.76 5.57
C MET A 431 4.71 -7.16 6.12
N ARG A 432 4.78 -7.31 7.45
CA ARG A 432 4.54 -8.59 8.11
C ARG A 432 3.24 -9.27 7.65
N ILE A 433 3.34 -10.53 7.22
CA ILE A 433 2.23 -11.43 6.85
C ILE A 433 2.49 -12.81 7.43
N ILE A 434 1.58 -13.28 8.30
CA ILE A 434 1.72 -14.55 9.02
C ILE A 434 0.97 -15.69 8.32
N ASN A 435 -0.13 -15.37 7.63
CA ASN A 435 -0.99 -16.38 7.01
C ASN A 435 -0.31 -17.00 5.77
N PRO A 436 -0.12 -18.34 5.71
CA PRO A 436 0.55 -19.00 4.59
C PRO A 436 -0.22 -18.86 3.27
N VAL A 437 -1.56 -18.75 3.30
CA VAL A 437 -2.37 -18.53 2.09
C VAL A 437 -2.07 -17.15 1.50
N ASP A 438 -1.94 -16.14 2.36
CA ASP A 438 -1.61 -14.78 1.95
C ASP A 438 -0.16 -14.69 1.43
N GLN A 439 0.78 -15.40 2.07
CA GLN A 439 2.17 -15.51 1.58
C GLN A 439 2.24 -16.17 0.20
N GLY A 440 1.52 -17.27 0.00
CA GLY A 440 1.47 -17.96 -1.29
C GLY A 440 0.89 -17.09 -2.41
N GLN A 441 -0.10 -16.25 -2.10
CA GLN A 441 -0.66 -15.29 -3.06
C GLN A 441 0.35 -14.20 -3.44
N ILE A 442 1.09 -13.66 -2.46
CA ILE A 442 2.16 -12.70 -2.73
C ILE A 442 3.24 -13.35 -3.60
N ALA A 443 3.67 -14.56 -3.23
CA ALA A 443 4.66 -15.34 -3.96
C ALA A 443 4.29 -15.59 -5.43
N ALA A 444 3.00 -15.82 -5.72
CA ALA A 444 2.51 -16.01 -7.08
C ALA A 444 2.41 -14.69 -7.87
N SER A 445 2.29 -13.56 -7.18
CA SER A 445 2.10 -12.24 -7.81
C SER A 445 3.40 -11.47 -8.09
N VAL A 446 4.50 -11.79 -7.39
CA VAL A 446 5.75 -11.03 -7.46
C VAL A 446 6.82 -11.81 -8.21
N GLU A 447 7.12 -11.38 -9.43
CA GLU A 447 8.15 -12.02 -10.26
C GLU A 447 9.58 -11.81 -9.73
N THR A 448 9.81 -10.75 -8.95
CA THR A 448 11.15 -10.31 -8.54
C THR A 448 11.56 -10.73 -7.13
N MET A 449 10.65 -11.25 -6.30
CA MET A 449 10.96 -11.65 -4.93
C MET A 449 11.49 -13.08 -4.88
N SER A 450 12.65 -13.28 -4.23
CA SER A 450 13.16 -14.62 -3.96
C SER A 450 12.32 -15.33 -2.88
N ARG A 451 12.25 -16.67 -2.93
CA ARG A 451 11.59 -17.48 -1.88
C ARG A 451 12.12 -17.17 -0.48
N GLU A 452 13.41 -16.90 -0.38
CA GLU A 452 14.07 -16.54 0.86
C GLU A 452 13.53 -15.25 1.47
N LEU A 453 13.21 -14.24 0.66
CA LEU A 453 12.59 -13.02 1.16
C LEU A 453 11.17 -13.28 1.66
N LEU A 454 10.43 -14.17 1.00
CA LEU A 454 9.08 -14.54 1.42
C LEU A 454 9.08 -15.26 2.78
N ASP A 455 10.10 -16.07 3.05
CA ASP A 455 10.28 -16.76 4.34
C ASP A 455 10.52 -15.79 5.51
N GLU A 456 10.96 -14.55 5.24
CA GLU A 456 11.13 -13.50 6.25
C GLU A 456 9.82 -12.74 6.56
N LEU A 457 8.76 -12.85 5.74
CA LEU A 457 7.50 -12.14 5.98
C LEU A 457 6.88 -12.35 7.37
N PRO A 458 6.94 -13.56 8.00
CA PRO A 458 6.43 -13.77 9.36
C PRO A 458 7.27 -13.11 10.45
N SER A 459 8.58 -12.95 10.21
CA SER A 459 9.58 -12.49 11.18
C SER A 459 9.65 -10.97 11.29
N LEU A 460 9.22 -10.24 10.25
CA LEU A 460 9.22 -8.78 10.19
C LEU A 460 8.59 -8.13 11.43
N ALA A 461 9.29 -7.16 12.01
CA ALA A 461 8.74 -6.34 13.10
C ALA A 461 7.76 -5.27 12.57
N LYS A 462 7.07 -4.61 13.49
CA LYS A 462 6.20 -3.47 13.15
C LYS A 462 7.05 -2.34 12.56
N GLY A 463 6.64 -1.81 11.40
CA GLY A 463 7.40 -0.79 10.68
C GLY A 463 8.54 -1.34 9.82
N GLU A 464 8.70 -2.66 9.72
CA GLU A 464 9.60 -3.29 8.75
C GLU A 464 8.80 -3.82 7.56
N ALA A 465 9.40 -3.77 6.37
CA ALA A 465 8.78 -4.17 5.12
C ALA A 465 9.81 -4.71 4.14
N ILE A 466 9.36 -5.56 3.22
CA ILE A 466 10.09 -5.89 2.00
C ILE A 466 9.58 -4.98 0.90
N ILE A 467 10.50 -4.28 0.25
CA ILE A 467 10.21 -3.41 -0.88
C ILE A 467 10.79 -4.09 -2.12
N SER A 468 9.96 -4.31 -3.14
CA SER A 468 10.36 -5.00 -4.37
C SER A 468 9.67 -4.41 -5.59
N GLY A 469 10.17 -4.78 -6.76
CA GLY A 469 9.60 -4.36 -8.04
C GLY A 469 10.32 -3.18 -8.67
N VAL A 470 9.69 -2.56 -9.65
CA VAL A 470 10.32 -1.64 -10.62
C VAL A 470 10.82 -0.31 -10.04
N ALA A 471 10.28 0.14 -8.92
CA ALA A 471 10.70 1.40 -8.28
C ALA A 471 12.03 1.29 -7.50
N VAL A 472 12.58 0.08 -7.37
CA VAL A 472 13.90 -0.21 -6.78
C VAL A 472 14.69 -1.13 -7.71
N ASN A 473 16.02 -1.14 -7.62
CA ASN A 473 16.83 -1.99 -8.50
C ASN A 473 16.89 -3.44 -8.03
N THR A 474 16.76 -3.68 -6.72
CA THR A 474 16.74 -5.02 -6.13
C THR A 474 15.83 -5.05 -4.89
N PRO A 475 15.11 -6.16 -4.64
CA PRO A 475 14.29 -6.30 -3.44
C PRO A 475 15.09 -6.10 -2.15
N VAL A 476 14.54 -5.34 -1.21
CA VAL A 476 15.23 -4.96 0.02
C VAL A 476 14.34 -5.04 1.24
N LEU A 477 14.93 -5.50 2.35
CA LEU A 477 14.35 -5.38 3.69
C LEU A 477 14.60 -3.95 4.19
N ALA A 478 13.52 -3.24 4.49
CA ALA A 478 13.57 -1.84 4.88
C ALA A 478 12.86 -1.60 6.21
N ARG A 479 13.40 -0.67 6.99
CA ARG A 479 12.70 -0.05 8.11
C ARG A 479 12.05 1.23 7.62
N ILE A 480 10.72 1.28 7.67
CA ILE A 480 9.94 2.46 7.30
C ILE A 480 10.31 3.62 8.23
N ARG A 481 10.58 4.79 7.65
CA ARG A 481 10.96 5.98 8.41
C ARG A 481 9.81 6.48 9.28
N GLU A 482 10.12 7.30 10.26
CA GLU A 482 9.07 7.98 11.01
C GLU A 482 8.30 8.96 10.13
N ARG A 483 6.98 9.03 10.33
CA ARG A 483 6.11 10.04 9.73
C ARG A 483 6.47 11.42 10.25
N LEU A 484 6.52 12.38 9.33
CA LEU A 484 6.71 13.79 9.67
C LEU A 484 5.42 14.39 10.25
N THR A 485 4.27 13.81 9.89
CA THR A 485 2.94 14.23 10.33
C THR A 485 2.33 13.30 11.40
N PRO A 486 1.38 13.79 12.22
CA PRO A 486 0.69 12.97 13.20
C PRO A 486 -0.05 11.79 12.58
N HIS A 487 -0.24 10.71 13.34
CA HIS A 487 -0.99 9.53 12.91
C HIS A 487 -2.33 9.41 13.64
N GLY A 488 -3.42 9.33 12.87
CA GLY A 488 -4.78 9.25 13.40
C GLY A 488 -5.21 7.85 13.86
N GLY A 489 -4.49 6.80 13.45
CA GLY A 489 -4.85 5.39 13.66
C GLY A 489 -4.36 4.77 14.98
N THR A 490 -4.16 5.54 16.05
CA THR A 490 -3.81 4.94 17.34
C THR A 490 -5.03 4.23 17.94
N SER A 491 -4.86 2.97 18.35
CA SER A 491 -5.87 2.25 19.12
C SER A 491 -6.33 3.10 20.30
N ARG A 492 -7.64 3.24 20.48
CA ARG A 492 -8.20 4.00 21.60
C ARG A 492 -7.73 3.38 22.92
N ASP A 493 -7.24 4.22 23.83
CA ASP A 493 -6.97 3.82 25.20
C ASP A 493 -8.29 3.68 25.94
N ALA A 494 -8.98 2.56 25.71
CA ALA A 494 -10.26 2.28 26.31
C ALA A 494 -10.20 2.38 27.86
N PRO A 495 -9.21 1.80 28.56
CA PRO A 495 -9.05 2.02 30.00
C PRO A 495 -8.93 3.50 30.41
N GLY A 496 -8.10 4.28 29.71
CA GLY A 496 -7.93 5.71 29.99
C GLY A 496 -9.21 6.52 29.73
N GLU A 497 -9.89 6.26 28.62
CA GLU A 497 -11.17 6.89 28.26
C GLU A 497 -12.27 6.53 29.28
N TRP A 498 -12.36 5.26 29.68
CA TRP A 498 -13.30 4.80 30.71
C TRP A 498 -13.01 5.44 32.06
N ALA A 499 -11.74 5.52 32.47
CA ALA A 499 -11.34 6.16 33.71
C ALA A 499 -11.67 7.66 33.70
N ALA A 500 -11.40 8.36 32.59
CA ALA A 500 -11.72 9.77 32.41
C ALA A 500 -13.25 10.01 32.45
N ARG A 501 -14.03 9.14 31.80
CA ARG A 501 -15.50 9.20 31.81
C ARG A 501 -16.05 8.92 33.21
N TRP A 502 -15.55 7.89 33.90
CA TRP A 502 -15.93 7.56 35.27
C TRP A 502 -15.68 8.73 36.21
N LYS A 503 -14.51 9.38 36.15
CA LYS A 503 -14.20 10.57 36.96
C LYS A 503 -15.20 11.71 36.72
N LYS A 504 -15.57 11.97 35.45
CA LYS A 504 -16.59 12.99 35.11
C LYS A 504 -17.98 12.62 35.65
N THR A 505 -18.39 11.36 35.52
CA THR A 505 -19.71 10.90 35.98
C THR A 505 -19.78 10.82 37.51
N ALA A 506 -18.69 10.45 38.18
CA ALA A 506 -18.58 10.45 39.63
C ALA A 506 -18.60 11.87 40.22
N ALA A 507 -17.96 12.84 39.53
CA ALA A 507 -18.06 14.26 39.87
C ALA A 507 -19.50 14.78 39.69
N ALA A 508 -20.21 14.38 38.64
CA ALA A 508 -21.61 14.74 38.41
C ALA A 508 -22.57 14.11 39.44
N LYS A 509 -22.33 12.86 39.88
CA LYS A 509 -23.11 12.20 40.94
C LYS A 509 -22.95 12.83 42.32
N LYS A 510 -21.81 13.45 42.63
CA LYS A 510 -21.60 14.21 43.88
C LYS A 510 -22.37 15.54 43.93
N ALA A 511 -22.90 16.02 42.80
CA ALA A 511 -23.63 17.29 42.69
C ALA A 511 -25.16 17.14 42.63
N ALA A 512 -25.70 15.92 42.58
CA ALA A 512 -27.14 15.67 42.60
C ALA A 512 -27.59 15.28 44.03
N PRO A 513 -28.71 15.85 44.55
CA PRO A 513 -29.23 15.43 45.84
C PRO A 513 -29.68 13.97 45.78
N VAL A 514 -29.36 13.22 46.83
CA VAL A 514 -29.68 11.80 46.98
C VAL A 514 -31.20 11.60 46.90
N LEU A 515 -31.69 11.06 45.79
CA LEU A 515 -33.06 10.58 45.71
C LEU A 515 -33.16 9.29 46.54
N THR A 516 -33.90 9.37 47.64
CA THR A 516 -34.26 8.26 48.53
C THR A 516 -34.82 7.08 47.74
N GLN A 517 -34.27 5.89 47.98
CA GLN A 517 -34.75 4.62 47.44
C GLN A 517 -36.26 4.47 47.71
N LYS A 518 -37.05 4.34 46.65
CA LYS A 518 -38.41 3.82 46.77
C LYS A 518 -38.29 2.32 47.05
N GLU A 519 -38.64 1.90 48.26
CA GLU A 519 -38.95 0.50 48.56
C GLU A 519 -40.13 0.06 47.68
N TYR A 520 -39.86 -0.85 46.75
CA TYR A 520 -40.93 -1.59 46.10
C TYR A 520 -41.38 -2.70 47.06
N LYS A 521 -42.49 -2.47 47.77
CA LYS A 521 -43.23 -3.56 48.41
C LYS A 521 -43.92 -4.37 47.30
N LEU A 522 -43.44 -5.58 47.10
CA LEU A 522 -44.15 -6.61 46.34
C LEU A 522 -45.41 -7.00 47.13
N PHE A 523 -46.57 -6.76 46.53
CA PHE A 523 -47.84 -7.43 46.85
C PHE A 523 -48.39 -8.04 45.57
#